data_AF-A0A4Q3J752-F1
#
_entry.id   AF-A0A4Q3J752-F1
#
_cell.length_a   1.000
_cell.length_b   1.000
_cell.length_c   1.000
_cell.angle_alpha   90.00
_cell.angle_beta   90.00
_cell.angle_gamma   90.00
#
_symmetry.space_group_name_H-M   'P 1'
#
loop_
_entity.id
_entity.type
_entity.pdbx_description
1 polymer ?
#
loop_
_entity_poly.entity_id
_entity_poly.type
_entity_poly.pdbx_seq_one_letter_code
_entity_poly.pdbx_strand_id
1 'polypeptide(L)' 'MRVIRILAAPLALGLVLTTRSASAEPTPSERETARTLLLSGRERRKNGQLMGALEDFEKAHAIMRV' A
#
# COMPACT_ATOMS: atom_id res chain seq x y z
N MET A 1 -15.17 -16.38 -60.38
CA MET A 1 -13.73 -16.08 -60.18
C MET A 1 -13.48 -14.59 -60.30
N ARG A 2 -13.27 -13.86 -59.19
CA ARG A 2 -12.59 -12.55 -59.13
C ARG A 2 -12.03 -12.32 -57.72
N VAL A 3 -10.70 -12.41 -57.62
CA VAL A 3 -9.75 -11.72 -56.72
C VAL A 3 -10.05 -11.60 -55.21
N ILE A 4 -9.22 -12.33 -54.44
CA ILE A 4 -8.96 -12.17 -53.01
C ILE A 4 -8.52 -10.72 -52.72
N ARG A 5 -9.18 -10.08 -51.74
CA ARG A 5 -8.67 -8.87 -51.07
C ARG A 5 -8.55 -9.16 -49.58
N ILE A 6 -7.33 -9.51 -49.17
CA ILE A 6 -6.92 -9.54 -47.76
C ILE A 6 -6.95 -8.08 -47.29
N LEU A 7 -7.93 -7.73 -46.47
CA LEU A 7 -7.90 -6.48 -45.71
C LEU A 7 -7.61 -6.84 -44.25
N ALA A 8 -6.46 -6.34 -43.82
CA ALA A 8 -5.82 -6.58 -42.54
C ALA A 8 -6.60 -5.97 -41.36
N ALA A 9 -6.35 -6.56 -40.19
CA ALA A 9 -6.88 -6.31 -38.85
C ALA A 9 -6.61 -4.87 -38.31
N PRO A 10 -7.13 -4.44 -37.14
CA PRO A 10 -6.77 -5.08 -35.87
C PRO A 10 -7.90 -5.25 -34.83
N LEU A 11 -7.80 -6.39 -34.17
CA LEU A 11 -8.43 -6.78 -32.92
C LEU A 11 -7.87 -5.87 -31.79
N ALA A 12 -8.59 -4.84 -31.37
CA ALA A 12 -8.20 -4.00 -30.24
C ALA A 12 -8.54 -4.71 -28.92
N LEU A 13 -7.76 -5.71 -28.56
CA LEU A 13 -7.77 -6.30 -27.23
C LEU A 13 -7.02 -5.35 -26.28
N GLY A 14 -7.75 -4.35 -25.79
CA GLY A 14 -7.25 -3.38 -24.81
C GLY A 14 -6.80 -4.10 -23.54
N LEU A 15 -5.48 -4.18 -23.39
CA LEU A 15 -4.77 -4.76 -22.26
C LEU A 15 -5.17 -4.03 -20.97
N VAL A 16 -6.07 -4.61 -20.17
CA VAL A 16 -6.34 -4.15 -18.81
C VAL A 16 -5.10 -4.47 -17.97
N LEU A 17 -4.20 -3.49 -17.87
CA LEU A 17 -3.10 -3.49 -16.92
C LEU A 17 -3.68 -3.41 -15.51
N THR A 18 -4.02 -4.56 -14.92
CA THR A 18 -4.18 -4.68 -13.47
C THR A 18 -2.79 -4.55 -12.85
N THR A 19 -2.28 -3.33 -12.74
CA THR A 19 -1.12 -3.05 -11.90
C THR A 19 -1.51 -3.36 -10.48
N ARG A 20 -1.11 -4.54 -10.00
CA ARG A 20 -1.08 -4.85 -8.58
C ARG A 20 -0.17 -3.79 -7.97
N SER A 21 -0.74 -2.81 -7.26
CA SER A 21 0.04 -1.86 -6.49
C SER A 21 0.88 -2.66 -5.51
N ALA A 22 2.15 -2.91 -5.86
CA ALA A 22 3.14 -3.31 -4.90
C ALA A 22 3.19 -2.16 -3.90
N SER A 23 2.62 -2.37 -2.72
CA SER A 23 2.64 -1.37 -1.66
C SER A 23 4.11 -1.08 -1.39
N ALA A 24 4.55 0.12 -1.74
CA ALA A 24 5.96 0.50 -1.64
C ALA A 24 6.43 0.27 -0.21
N GLU A 25 7.63 -0.28 -0.03
CA GLU A 25 8.19 -0.41 1.32
C GLU A 25 8.20 0.95 2.01
N PRO A 26 7.95 1.01 3.33
CA PRO A 26 8.07 2.25 4.07
C PRO A 26 9.49 2.82 3.90
N THR A 27 9.56 4.10 3.56
CA THR A 27 10.80 4.88 3.51
C THR A 27 11.48 4.89 4.89
N PRO A 28 12.79 5.18 4.97
CA PRO A 28 13.48 5.29 6.26
C PRO A 28 12.81 6.29 7.23
N SER A 29 12.31 7.41 6.71
CA SER A 29 11.60 8.42 7.51
C SER A 29 10.27 7.90 8.06
N GLU A 30 9.52 7.16 7.25
CA GLU A 30 8.28 6.51 7.69
C GLU A 30 8.55 5.47 8.78
N ARG A 31 9.62 4.67 8.65
CA ARG A 31 10.02 3.70 9.68
C ARG A 31 10.37 4.38 11.00
N GLU A 32 11.08 5.50 10.97
CA GLU A 32 11.41 6.24 12.18
C GLU A 32 10.15 6.86 12.83
N THR A 33 9.21 7.31 11.99
CA THR A 33 7.89 7.78 12.46
C THR A 33 7.12 6.66 13.15
N ALA A 34 7.04 5.47 12.52
CA ALA A 34 6.41 4.30 13.11
C ALA A 34 7.10 3.88 14.42
N ARG A 35 8.43 3.92 14.48
CA ARG A 35 9.20 3.61 15.70
C ARG A 35 8.86 4.57 16.84
N THR A 36 8.75 5.86 16.54
CA THR A 36 8.38 6.88 17.53
C THR A 36 6.97 6.64 18.07
N LEU A 37 6.02 6.29 17.20
CA LEU A 37 4.66 5.91 17.60
C LEU A 37 4.65 4.65 18.48
N LEU A 38 5.43 3.62 18.16
CA LEU A 38 5.53 2.42 19.00
C LEU A 38 6.09 2.72 20.41
N LEU A 39 7.07 3.64 20.50
CA LEU A 39 7.60 4.08 21.79
C LEU A 39 6.55 4.88 22.58
N SER A 40 5.84 5.80 21.92
CA SER A 40 4.76 6.58 22.53
C SER A 40 3.64 5.66 23.04
N GLY A 41 3.19 4.71 22.22
CA GLY A 41 2.16 3.76 22.60
C GLY A 41 2.56 2.88 23.78
N ARG A 42 3.84 2.45 23.87
CA ARG A 42 4.36 1.73 25.04
C ARG A 42 4.30 2.56 26.32
N GLU A 43 4.68 3.84 26.23
CA GLU A 43 4.66 4.73 27.38
C GLU A 43 3.23 5.03 27.83
N ARG A 44 2.32 5.31 26.90
CA ARG A 44 0.89 5.48 27.18
C ARG A 44 0.28 4.24 27.83
N ARG A 45 0.61 3.04 27.31
CA ARG A 45 0.15 1.78 27.89
C ARG A 45 0.63 1.61 29.32
N LYS A 46 1.91 1.92 29.59
CA LYS A 46 2.49 1.89 30.94
C LYS A 46 1.79 2.86 31.90
N ASN A 47 1.35 4.01 31.39
CA ASN A 47 0.61 5.03 32.14
C ASN A 47 -0.90 4.79 32.20
N GLY A 48 -1.39 3.61 31.77
CA GLY A 48 -2.82 3.26 31.80
C GLY A 48 -3.67 3.97 30.73
N GLN A 49 -3.07 4.74 29.83
CA GLN A 49 -3.73 5.46 28.75
C GLN A 49 -3.99 4.52 27.55
N LEU A 50 -4.78 3.47 27.78
CA LEU A 50 -4.93 2.35 26.84
C LEU A 50 -5.48 2.77 25.46
N MET A 51 -6.43 3.69 25.41
CA MET A 51 -6.97 4.18 24.12
C MET A 51 -5.92 4.94 23.31
N GLY A 52 -5.15 5.82 23.95
CA GLY A 52 -4.07 6.54 23.27
C GLY A 52 -2.95 5.61 22.83
N ALA A 53 -2.66 4.57 23.63
CA ALA A 53 -1.69 3.54 23.23
C ALA A 53 -2.13 2.78 21.98
N LEU A 54 -3.41 2.39 21.93
CA LEU A 54 -3.99 1.70 20.77
C LEU A 54 -3.89 2.57 19.51
N GLU A 55 -4.27 3.85 19.60
CA GLU A 55 -4.19 4.79 18.47
C GLU A 55 -2.75 4.93 17.94
N ASP A 56 -1.76 5.02 18.83
CA ASP A 56 -0.35 5.11 18.43
C ASP A 56 0.11 3.82 17.72
N PHE A 57 -0.30 2.65 18.22
CA PHE A 57 0.04 1.37 17.58
C PHE A 57 -0.63 1.20 16.22
N GLU A 58 -1.91 1.57 16.08
CA GLU A 58 -2.62 1.52 14.80
C GLU A 58 -1.96 2.41 13.75
N LYS A 59 -1.57 3.63 14.12
CA LYS A 59 -0.84 4.53 13.22
C LYS A 59 0.51 3.95 12.81
N ALA A 60 1.25 3.35 13.75
CA ALA A 60 2.52 2.71 13.44
C ALA A 60 2.35 1.52 12.46
N HIS A 61 1.34 0.68 12.70
CA HIS A 61 1.04 -0.46 11.85
C HIS A 61 0.55 -0.04 10.46
N ALA A 62 -0.24 1.03 10.37
CA ALA A 62 -0.67 1.59 9.08
C ALA A 62 0.54 2.06 8.24
N ILE A 63 1.54 2.68 8.86
CA ILE A 63 2.78 3.09 8.17
C ILE A 63 3.58 1.86 7.73
N MET A 64 3.72 0.86 8.60
CA MET A 64 4.48 -0.36 8.32
C MET A 64 3.76 -1.34 7.40
N ARG A 65 2.44 -1.16 7.22
CA ARG A 65 1.53 -1.99 6.43
C ARG A 65 1.51 -3.45 6.91
N VAL A 66 1.39 -3.62 8.23
CA VAL A 66 1.33 -4.91 8.96
C VAL A 66 0.00 -5.14 9.65
#